data_AF-A0A929NS33-F1
#
_entry.id   AF-A0A929NS33-F1
#
_cell.length_a   1.000
_cell.length_b   1.000
_cell.length_c   1.000
_cell.angle_alpha   90.00
_cell.angle_beta   90.00
_cell.angle_gamma   90.00
#
_symmetry.space_group_name_H-M   'P 1'
#
loop_
_entity.id
_entity.type
_entity.pdbx_description
1 polymer ?
#
loop_
_entity_poly.entity_id
_entity_poly.type
_entity_poly.pdbx_seq_one_letter_code
_entity_poly.pdbx_strand_id
1 'polypeptide(L)' 'AQAAREANTAAQVLELAGELPLGPLVARRAREVALAMLAGGIDLDVLVVDRAGRIVGEARS' A
#
# COMPACT_ATOMS: atom_id res chain seq x y z
N ALA A 1 -16.55 1.60 8.42
CA ALA A 1 -15.36 1.46 9.28
C ALA A 1 -15.44 0.26 10.24
N GLN A 2 -16.60 -0.08 10.82
CA GLN A 2 -16.74 -1.22 11.73
C GLN A 2 -16.20 -2.55 11.14
N ALA A 3 -16.65 -2.92 9.94
CA ALA A 3 -16.16 -4.12 9.26
C ALA A 3 -14.63 -4.13 9.05
N ALA A 4 -14.01 -2.98 8.77
CA ALA A 4 -12.56 -2.87 8.64
C ALA A 4 -11.83 -3.07 9.97
N ARG A 5 -12.44 -2.73 11.12
CA ARG A 5 -11.88 -2.98 12.44
C ARG A 5 -11.98 -4.45 12.86
N GLU A 6 -12.97 -5.16 12.34
CA GLU A 6 -13.21 -6.59 12.62
C GLU A 6 -12.47 -7.52 11.65
N ALA A 7 -11.84 -6.98 10.61
CA ALA A 7 -11.07 -7.75 9.65
C ALA A 7 -9.84 -8.40 10.32
N ASN A 8 -9.62 -9.68 10.02
CA ASN A 8 -8.50 -10.45 10.57
C ASN A 8 -7.17 -10.15 9.86
N THR A 9 -7.22 -9.61 8.64
CA THR A 9 -6.03 -9.36 7.83
C THR A 9 -6.11 -8.04 7.07
N ALA A 10 -4.96 -7.48 6.71
CA ALA A 10 -4.88 -6.30 5.83
C ALA A 10 -5.51 -6.57 4.45
N ALA A 11 -5.41 -7.79 3.94
CA ALA A 11 -6.05 -8.19 2.68
C ALA A 11 -7.58 -8.10 2.76
N GLN A 12 -8.17 -8.54 3.88
CA GLN A 12 -9.61 -8.38 4.10
C GLN A 12 -10.02 -6.91 4.20
N VAL A 13 -9.20 -6.05 4.82
CA VAL A 13 -9.47 -4.59 4.82
C VAL A 13 -9.44 -4.03 3.41
N LEU A 14 -8.51 -4.49 2.57
CA LEU A 14 -8.41 -4.07 1.18
C LEU A 14 -9.62 -4.53 0.34
N GLU A 15 -10.09 -5.77 0.54
CA GLU A 15 -11.32 -6.26 -0.09
C GLU A 15 -12.54 -5.42 0.34
N LEU A 16 -12.66 -5.14 1.64
CA LEU A 16 -13.72 -4.28 2.20
C LEU A 16 -13.64 -2.83 1.74
N ALA A 17 -12.46 -2.35 1.33
CA ALA A 17 -12.27 -1.00 0.84
C ALA A 17 -12.91 -0.79 -0.54
N GLY A 18 -13.12 -1.86 -1.32
CA GLY A 18 -13.73 -1.79 -2.65
C GLY A 18 -12.97 -0.87 -3.59
N GLU A 19 -13.66 0.15 -4.13
CA GLU A 19 -13.07 1.13 -5.06
C GLU A 19 -12.20 2.19 -4.37
N LEU A 20 -12.16 2.23 -3.03
CA LEU A 20 -11.29 3.17 -2.33
C LEU A 20 -9.82 2.87 -2.64
N PRO A 21 -8.98 3.89 -2.87
CA PRO A 21 -7.60 3.72 -3.30
C PRO A 21 -6.67 3.33 -2.14
N LEU A 22 -7.05 2.36 -1.31
CA LEU A 22 -6.31 1.99 -0.10
C LEU A 22 -4.92 1.44 -0.43
N GLY A 23 -4.80 0.58 -1.45
CA GLY A 23 -3.51 0.07 -1.91
C GLY A 23 -2.55 1.18 -2.37
N PRO A 24 -2.96 2.06 -3.31
CA PRO A 24 -2.15 3.24 -3.69
C PRO A 24 -1.78 4.14 -2.52
N LEU A 25 -2.69 4.37 -1.55
CA LEU A 25 -2.40 5.17 -0.36
C LEU A 25 -1.31 4.53 0.51
N VAL A 26 -1.36 3.20 0.71
CA VAL A 26 -0.33 2.45 1.43
C VAL A 26 1.00 2.53 0.70
N ALA A 27 1.03 2.32 -0.62
CA ALA A 27 2.25 2.40 -1.42
C ALA A 27 2.91 3.78 -1.31
N ARG A 28 2.12 4.86 -1.43
CA ARG A 28 2.61 6.23 -1.31
C ARG A 28 3.19 6.51 0.07
N ARG A 29 2.48 6.16 1.14
CA ARG A 29 2.94 6.37 2.52
C ARG A 29 4.20 5.56 2.84
N ALA A 30 4.28 4.32 2.35
CA ALA A 30 5.48 3.51 2.50
C ALA A 30 6.68 4.15 1.78
N ARG A 31 6.46 4.69 0.57
CA ARG A 31 7.50 5.42 -0.17
C ARG A 31 7.96 6.68 0.55
N GLU A 32 7.03 7.49 1.07
CA GLU A 32 7.35 8.70 1.86
C GLU A 32 8.25 8.38 3.06
N VAL A 33 7.91 7.32 3.81
CA VAL A 33 8.70 6.88 4.98
C VAL A 33 10.07 6.36 4.57
N ALA A 34 10.14 5.56 3.50
CA ALA A 34 11.41 5.01 3.02
C ALA A 34 12.33 6.11 2.51
N LEU A 35 11.83 7.05 1.69
CA LEU A 35 12.63 8.17 1.18
C LEU A 35 13.18 9.07 2.30
N ALA A 36 12.47 9.22 3.42
CA ALA A 36 12.97 9.98 4.56
C ALA A 36 14.20 9.34 5.23
N MET A 37 14.43 8.04 5.01
CA MET A 37 15.56 7.28 5.57
C MET A 37 16.72 7.13 4.58
N LEU A 38 16.43 7.22 3.28
CA LEU A 38 17.40 7.00 2.22
C LEU A 38 18.26 8.24 1.99
N ALA A 39 19.53 8.02 1.63
CA ALA A 39 20.38 9.09 1.12
C ALA A 39 19.83 9.63 -0.22
N GLY A 40 20.16 10.88 -0.55
CA GLY A 40 19.76 11.46 -1.83
C GLY A 40 20.29 10.68 -3.03
N GLY A 41 19.58 10.77 -4.16
CA GLY A 41 19.96 10.11 -5.42
C GLY A 41 19.50 8.65 -5.55
N ILE A 42 18.63 8.17 -4.65
CA ILE A 42 18.01 6.85 -4.76
C ILE A 42 16.62 6.98 -5.38
N ASP A 43 16.43 6.36 -6.54
CA ASP A 43 15.12 6.14 -7.12
C ASP A 43 14.44 4.94 -6.43
N LEU A 44 13.23 5.14 -5.94
CA LEU A 44 12.47 4.14 -5.19
C LEU A 44 11.07 3.98 -5.77
N ASP A 45 10.78 2.76 -6.20
CA ASP A 45 9.45 2.28 -6.54
C ASP A 45 8.92 1.37 -5.44
N VAL A 46 7.65 1.54 -5.08
CA VAL A 46 6.97 0.70 -4.09
C VAL A 46 5.77 0.02 -4.76
N LEU A 47 5.75 -1.32 -4.67
CA LEU A 47 4.64 -2.17 -5.12
C LEU A 47 4.02 -2.86 -3.91
N VAL A 48 2.70 -2.74 -3.77
CA VAL A 48 1.91 -3.53 -2.82
C VAL A 48 1.28 -4.67 -3.60
N VAL A 49 1.57 -5.90 -3.20
CA VAL A 49 1.11 -7.11 -3.89
C VAL A 49 0.23 -7.96 -2.99
N ASP A 50 -0.81 -8.55 -3.57
CA ASP A 50 -1.63 -9.56 -2.88
C ASP A 50 -0.99 -10.96 -2.93
N ARG A 51 -1.61 -11.92 -2.25
CA ARG A 51 -1.20 -13.34 -2.24
C ARG A 51 -1.25 -13.99 -3.63
N ALA A 52 -2.07 -13.49 -4.54
CA ALA A 52 -2.16 -13.98 -5.91
C ALA A 52 -1.10 -13.35 -6.84
N GLY A 53 -0.25 -12.45 -6.31
CA GLY A 53 0.76 -11.74 -7.07
C GLY A 53 0.22 -10.53 -7.85
N ARG A 54 -1.02 -10.10 -7.60
CA ARG A 54 -1.58 -8.90 -8.23
C ARG A 54 -1.03 -7.66 -7.55
N ILE A 55 -0.66 -6.66 -8.35
CA ILE A 55 -0.34 -5.33 -7.85
C ILE A 55 -1.66 -4.67 -7.46
N VAL A 56 -1.81 -4.39 -6.17
CA VAL A 56 -2.99 -3.72 -5.60
C VAL A 56 -2.73 -2.26 -5.25
N GLY A 57 -1.48 -1.82 -5.31
CA GLY A 57 -1.08 -0.44 -5.14
C GLY A 57 0.34 -0.22 -5.62
N GLU A 58 0.61 0.96 -6.14
CA GLU A 58 1.94 1.35 -6.56
C GLU A 58 2.21 2.83 -6.26
N ALA A 59 3.49 3.14 -6.01
CA ALA A 59 4.00 4.49 -5.95
C ALA A 59 5.39 4.50 -6.57
N ARG A 60 5.53 5.25 -7.65
CA ARG A 60 6.76 5.44 -8.42
C ARG A 60 7.01 6.93 -8.65
N SER A 61 8.13 7.26 -9.29
CA SER A 61 8.62 8.61 -9.60
C SER A 61 7.54 9.59 -10.04
#